data_AF-A0A6A4GV41-F1
#
_entry.id   AF-A0A6A4GV41-F1
#
_cell.length_a   1.000
_cell.length_b   1.000
_cell.length_c   1.000
_cell.angle_alpha   90.00
_cell.angle_beta   90.00
_cell.angle_gamma   90.00
#
_symmetry.space_group_name_H-M   'P 1'
#
loop_
_entity.id
_entity.type
_entity.pdbx_description
1 polymer ?
#
loop_
_entity_poly.entity_id
_entity_poly.type
_entity_poly.pdbx_seq_one_letter_code
_entity_poly.pdbx_strand_id
1 'polypeptide(L)'
;MHEQALAMQKEGLLQDKDTRGKIHAKRCHDIMKAKSKELVKTYKCSTVPTTLIPAIAQSFLTLSTLNHPDPTFTLPVIVGLVTMANVESSTWFMNATEKEALRANEAKRAEMVAKSQDRWSMVKLNLVKNVKDSMRILSVLRIGLASIAPGAVVLYWVTSATFGLVQTWLVNWLDMRWRRKLVASTPPPTLATLQALTKTSARSAIHCTFWLCFCSCQSQSRLSKIDVGSESTKG
;
A
#
# COMPACT_ATOMS: atom_id res chain seq x y z
N MET A 1 -27.29 35.69 47.66
CA MET A 1 -25.94 35.96 48.22
C MET A 1 -25.71 35.29 49.57
N HIS A 2 -26.60 35.44 50.56
CA HIS A 2 -26.41 34.85 51.91
C HIS A 2 -26.38 33.30 51.93
N GLU A 3 -27.16 32.65 51.06
CA GLU A 3 -27.22 31.19 50.96
C GLU A 3 -25.93 30.58 50.38
N GLN A 4 -25.30 31.27 49.42
CA GLN A 4 -24.00 30.86 48.86
C GLN A 4 -22.86 30.98 49.89
N ALA A 5 -22.92 31.98 50.79
CA ALA A 5 -21.94 32.13 51.86
C ALA A 5 -22.02 30.98 52.89
N LEU A 6 -23.23 30.53 53.23
CA LEU A 6 -23.44 29.40 54.13
C LEU A 6 -23.01 28.06 53.51
N ALA A 7 -23.20 27.91 52.19
CA ALA A 7 -22.68 26.77 51.44
C ALA A 7 -21.14 26.72 51.47
N MET A 8 -20.47 27.87 51.31
CA MET A 8 -18.99 27.94 51.39
C MET A 8 -18.43 27.63 52.78
N GLN A 9 -19.15 27.98 53.85
CA GLN A 9 -18.73 27.61 55.21
C GLN A 9 -18.88 26.10 55.49
N LYS A 10 -19.93 25.47 54.98
CA LYS A 10 -20.16 24.02 55.13
C LYS A 10 -19.12 23.15 54.40
N GLU A 11 -18.47 23.70 53.37
CA GLU A 11 -17.43 23.00 52.60
C GLU A 11 -16.06 22.99 53.29
N GLY A 12 -15.93 23.55 54.50
CA GLY A 12 -14.68 23.49 55.26
C GLY A 12 -13.55 24.36 54.69
N LEU A 13 -13.87 25.38 53.89
CA LEU A 13 -12.92 26.32 53.28
C LEU A 13 -12.05 27.10 54.28
N LEU A 14 -12.35 27.03 55.58
CA LEU A 14 -11.59 27.66 56.68
C LEU A 14 -10.58 26.72 57.35
N GLN A 15 -10.56 25.42 57.02
CA GLN A 15 -9.54 24.52 57.52
C GLN A 15 -8.27 24.53 56.66
N ASP A 16 -7.24 23.92 57.25
CA ASP A 16 -5.85 23.79 56.85
C ASP A 16 -5.54 23.96 55.35
N LYS A 17 -4.43 24.64 55.03
CA LYS A 17 -4.07 25.07 53.67
C LYS A 17 -4.07 23.91 52.67
N ASP A 18 -3.73 22.71 53.11
CA ASP A 18 -3.68 21.50 52.29
C ASP A 18 -5.05 21.00 51.85
N THR A 19 -6.09 21.19 52.67
CA THR A 19 -7.47 20.78 52.33
C THR A 19 -8.05 21.65 51.21
N ARG A 20 -7.78 22.97 51.24
CA ARG A 20 -8.19 23.89 50.16
C ARG A 20 -7.58 23.52 48.81
N GLY A 21 -6.30 23.10 48.81
CA GLY A 21 -5.62 22.64 47.60
C GLY A 21 -6.30 21.42 46.97
N LYS A 22 -6.66 20.43 47.79
CA LYS A 22 -7.36 19.21 47.33
C LYS A 22 -8.75 19.51 46.79
N ILE A 23 -9.52 20.37 47.46
CA ILE A 23 -10.86 20.79 47.01
C ILE A 23 -10.76 21.53 45.67
N HIS A 24 -9.80 22.45 45.53
CA HIS A 24 -9.61 23.19 44.28
C HIS A 24 -9.19 22.26 43.13
N ALA A 25 -8.21 21.37 43.36
CA ALA A 25 -7.79 20.39 42.36
C ALA A 25 -8.94 19.50 41.89
N LYS A 26 -9.80 19.05 42.82
CA LYS A 26 -10.99 18.26 42.50
C LYS A 26 -11.97 19.04 41.62
N ARG A 27 -12.27 20.30 41.97
CA ARG A 27 -13.15 21.18 41.17
C ARG A 27 -12.60 21.43 39.78
N CYS A 28 -11.30 21.76 39.66
CA CYS A 28 -10.65 21.96 38.37
C CYS A 28 -10.72 20.70 37.51
N HIS A 29 -10.47 19.53 38.09
CA HIS A 29 -10.59 18.26 37.39
C HIS A 29 -12.02 18.00 36.88
N ASP A 30 -13.03 18.24 37.71
CA ASP A 30 -14.43 18.03 37.33
C ASP A 30 -14.88 18.99 36.21
N ILE A 31 -14.45 20.27 36.27
CA ILE A 31 -14.70 21.26 35.22
C ILE A 31 -14.02 20.84 33.91
N MET A 32 -12.74 20.44 33.94
CA MET A 32 -12.03 19.98 32.75
C MET A 32 -12.69 18.75 32.13
N LYS A 33 -13.15 17.80 32.96
CA LYS A 33 -13.84 16.59 32.50
C LYS A 33 -15.20 16.91 31.88
N ALA A 34 -15.95 17.85 32.44
CA ALA A 34 -17.22 18.31 31.88
C ALA A 34 -17.01 18.99 30.52
N LYS A 35 -16.01 19.89 30.42
CA LYS A 35 -15.67 20.58 29.17
C LYS A 35 -15.16 19.62 28.09
N SER A 36 -14.36 18.62 28.45
CA SER A 36 -13.92 17.58 27.51
C SER A 36 -15.12 16.82 26.92
N LYS A 37 -16.11 16.43 27.73
CA LYS A 37 -17.33 15.75 27.24
C LYS A 37 -18.17 16.63 26.33
N GLU A 38 -18.28 17.92 26.66
CA GLU A 38 -18.99 18.91 25.83
C GLU A 38 -18.31 19.05 24.46
N LEU A 39 -16.98 19.20 24.44
CA LEU A 39 -16.20 19.31 23.21
C LEU A 39 -16.28 18.03 22.36
N VAL A 40 -16.21 16.86 22.97
CA VAL A 40 -16.38 15.56 22.26
C VAL A 40 -17.76 15.47 21.63
N LYS A 41 -18.81 15.97 22.30
CA LYS A 41 -20.17 15.99 21.76
C LYS A 41 -20.31 16.96 20.58
N THR A 42 -19.75 18.17 20.71
CA THR A 42 -19.85 19.22 19.69
C THR A 42 -19.05 18.90 18.44
N TYR A 43 -17.80 18.48 18.59
CA TYR A 43 -16.87 18.29 17.48
C TYR A 43 -16.76 16.83 17.00
N LYS A 44 -17.46 15.89 17.65
CA LYS A 44 -17.39 14.44 17.38
C LYS A 44 -15.94 13.91 17.37
N CYS A 45 -15.04 14.55 18.13
CA CYS A 45 -13.66 14.11 18.23
C CYS A 45 -13.58 12.86 19.11
N SER A 46 -13.04 11.78 18.57
CA SER A 46 -12.70 10.61 19.38
C SER A 46 -11.30 10.78 19.94
N THR A 47 -11.14 10.74 21.27
CA THR A 47 -9.83 10.85 21.95
C THR A 47 -8.97 9.60 21.74
N VAL A 48 -9.62 8.47 21.43
CA VAL A 48 -8.98 7.16 21.24
C VAL A 48 -8.01 7.16 20.06
N PRO A 49 -8.38 7.58 18.82
CA PRO A 49 -7.42 7.67 17.72
C PRO A 49 -6.29 8.66 18.02
N THR A 50 -6.57 9.83 18.61
CA THR A 50 -5.54 10.87 18.82
C THR A 50 -4.47 10.46 19.83
N THR A 51 -4.79 9.58 20.78
CA THR A 51 -3.82 9.09 21.79
C THR A 51 -3.09 7.81 21.35
N LEU A 52 -3.74 6.98 20.53
CA LEU A 52 -3.12 5.76 19.99
C LEU A 52 -2.24 6.03 18.77
N ILE A 53 -2.58 7.01 17.92
CA ILE A 53 -1.80 7.34 16.72
C ILE A 53 -0.34 7.69 17.05
N PRO A 54 -0.03 8.54 18.06
CA PRO A 54 1.36 8.85 18.43
C PRO A 54 2.11 7.64 18.99
N ALA A 55 1.47 6.84 19.85
CA ALA A 55 2.11 5.66 20.45
C ALA A 55 2.44 4.60 19.39
N ILE A 56 1.56 4.41 18.41
CA ILE A 56 1.82 3.55 17.25
C ILE A 56 2.91 4.17 16.38
N ALA A 57 2.89 5.48 16.15
CA ALA A 57 3.87 6.16 15.29
C ALA A 57 5.29 6.27 15.90
N GLN A 58 5.42 6.28 17.23
CA GLN A 58 6.70 6.43 17.93
C GLN A 58 7.47 5.11 18.04
N SER A 59 6.81 3.95 17.95
CA SER A 59 7.46 2.65 18.08
C SER A 59 6.82 1.66 17.11
N PHE A 60 7.07 1.87 15.82
CA PHE A 60 6.54 0.97 14.78
C PHE A 60 7.54 -0.17 14.52
N LEU A 61 7.19 -1.38 14.94
CA LEU A 61 7.89 -2.66 14.75
C LEU A 61 9.31 -2.77 15.34
N THR A 62 10.25 -1.95 14.86
CA THR A 62 11.69 -1.97 15.23
C THR A 62 12.34 -0.58 15.23
N LEU A 63 11.62 0.47 14.81
CA LEU A 63 12.16 1.82 14.74
C LEU A 63 11.92 2.59 16.04
N SER A 64 13.01 3.02 16.68
CA SER A 64 12.98 3.95 17.82
C SER A 64 12.69 5.40 17.39
N THR A 65 12.98 5.75 16.13
CA THR A 65 12.73 7.08 15.55
C THR A 65 12.38 6.98 14.06
N LEU A 66 11.25 7.57 13.67
CA LEU A 66 10.70 7.48 12.30
C LEU A 66 11.47 8.34 11.26
N ASN A 67 12.22 9.33 11.74
CA ASN A 67 12.91 10.32 10.91
C ASN A 67 14.39 9.97 10.61
N HIS A 68 14.91 8.91 11.24
CA HIS A 68 16.26 8.43 10.99
C HIS A 68 16.23 7.24 10.01
N PRO A 69 17.23 7.06 9.12
CA PRO A 69 17.39 5.81 8.38
C PRO A 69 17.49 4.63 9.34
N ASP A 70 16.88 3.51 8.94
CA ASP A 70 16.82 2.27 9.73
C ASP A 70 18.23 1.69 9.98
N PRO A 71 18.72 1.67 11.23
CA PRO A 71 20.05 1.14 11.54
C PRO A 71 20.15 -0.38 11.36
N THR A 72 19.01 -1.08 11.33
CA THR A 72 18.95 -2.55 11.21
C THR A 72 18.87 -3.05 9.78
N PHE A 73 18.67 -2.15 8.80
CA PHE A 73 18.41 -2.47 7.39
C PHE A 73 17.25 -3.45 7.17
N THR A 74 16.39 -3.67 8.17
CA THR A 74 15.27 -4.62 8.08
C THR A 74 14.19 -4.12 7.12
N LEU A 75 13.87 -2.83 7.17
CA LEU A 75 12.83 -2.25 6.32
C LEU A 75 13.20 -2.27 4.82
N PRO A 76 14.42 -1.86 4.39
CA PRO A 76 14.86 -2.02 3.01
C PRO A 76 14.80 -3.47 2.51
N VAL A 77 15.20 -4.45 3.34
CA VAL A 77 15.13 -5.87 2.97
C VAL A 77 13.68 -6.31 2.77
N ILE A 78 12.76 -5.91 3.66
CA ILE A 78 11.33 -6.19 3.52
C ILE A 78 10.77 -5.56 2.23
N VAL A 79 11.14 -4.31 1.89
CA VAL A 79 10.76 -3.68 0.61
C VAL A 79 11.22 -4.52 -0.58
N GLY A 80 12.47 -4.99 -0.54
CA GLY A 80 13.04 -5.84 -1.59
C GLY A 80 12.29 -7.16 -1.75
N LEU A 81 11.97 -7.83 -0.62
CA LEU A 81 11.21 -9.08 -0.61
C LEU A 81 9.79 -8.90 -1.14
N VAL A 82 9.08 -7.85 -0.69
CA VAL A 82 7.71 -7.55 -1.16
C VAL A 82 7.71 -7.22 -2.66
N THR A 83 8.72 -6.48 -3.14
CA THR A 83 8.82 -6.15 -4.57
C THR A 83 9.09 -7.39 -5.42
N MET A 84 9.97 -8.30 -4.97
CA MET A 84 10.20 -9.58 -5.64
C MET A 84 8.95 -10.46 -5.63
N ALA A 85 8.26 -10.55 -4.48
CA ALA A 85 7.00 -11.27 -4.37
C ALA A 85 5.95 -10.71 -5.35
N ASN A 86 5.93 -9.40 -5.60
CA ASN A 86 5.00 -8.80 -6.55
C ASN A 86 5.27 -9.25 -8.00
N VAL A 87 6.54 -9.35 -8.39
CA VAL A 87 6.94 -9.82 -9.73
C VAL A 87 6.56 -11.31 -9.91
N GLU A 88 6.77 -12.11 -8.87
CA GLU A 88 6.51 -13.57 -8.94
C GLU A 88 5.05 -13.95 -8.68
N SER A 89 4.26 -13.08 -8.05
CA SER A 89 2.84 -13.31 -7.74
C SER A 89 2.00 -13.67 -8.97
N SER A 90 2.36 -13.13 -10.13
CA SER A 90 1.73 -13.42 -11.42
C SER A 90 1.89 -14.90 -11.84
N THR A 91 2.98 -15.55 -11.44
CA THR A 91 3.28 -16.94 -11.80
C THR A 91 2.69 -17.93 -10.80
N TRP A 92 2.43 -17.50 -9.56
CA TRP A 92 1.95 -18.38 -8.48
C TRP A 92 0.58 -19.01 -8.74
N PHE A 93 -0.22 -18.38 -9.58
CA PHE A 93 -1.60 -18.77 -9.82
C PHE A 93 -1.85 -19.44 -11.17
N MET A 94 -0.77 -19.72 -11.91
CA MET A 94 -0.85 -20.32 -13.23
C MET A 94 -1.10 -21.83 -13.10
N ASN A 95 -2.20 -22.34 -13.68
CA ASN A 95 -2.50 -23.77 -13.64
C ASN A 95 -1.43 -24.57 -14.41
N ALA A 96 -1.23 -25.85 -14.06
CA ALA A 96 -0.27 -26.73 -14.75
C ALA A 96 -0.52 -26.80 -16.27
N THR A 97 -1.80 -26.79 -16.67
CA THR A 97 -2.23 -26.78 -18.08
C THR A 97 -1.86 -25.48 -18.80
N GLU A 98 -2.02 -24.33 -18.15
CA GLU A 98 -1.61 -23.03 -18.70
C GLU A 98 -0.08 -22.92 -18.78
N LYS A 99 0.65 -23.49 -17.82
CA LYS A 99 2.11 -23.55 -17.86
C LYS A 99 2.63 -24.40 -19.02
N GLU A 100 1.92 -25.45 -19.41
CA GLU A 100 2.23 -26.24 -20.61
C GLU A 100 1.88 -25.49 -21.89
N ALA A 101 0.72 -24.83 -21.93
CA ALA A 101 0.34 -23.97 -23.05
C ALA A 101 1.35 -22.81 -23.25
N LEU A 102 1.85 -22.22 -22.16
CA LEU A 102 2.88 -21.19 -22.20
C LEU A 102 4.19 -21.73 -22.78
N ARG A 103 4.66 -22.90 -22.32
CA ARG A 103 5.86 -23.56 -22.87
C ARG A 103 5.70 -23.88 -24.36
N ALA A 104 4.53 -24.34 -24.78
CA ALA A 104 4.24 -24.59 -26.20
C ALA A 104 4.24 -23.28 -27.01
N ASN A 105 3.69 -22.19 -26.48
CA ASN A 105 3.70 -20.88 -27.12
C ASN A 105 5.11 -20.26 -27.17
N GLU A 106 5.92 -20.46 -26.14
CA GLU A 106 7.33 -20.04 -26.10
C GLU A 106 8.17 -20.80 -27.14
N ALA A 107 7.97 -22.12 -27.27
CA ALA A 107 8.62 -22.93 -28.32
C ALA A 107 8.23 -22.45 -29.73
N LYS A 108 6.93 -22.21 -29.97
CA LYS A 108 6.45 -21.66 -31.25
C LYS A 108 7.03 -20.27 -31.54
N ARG A 109 7.13 -19.40 -30.53
CA ARG A 109 7.74 -18.07 -30.66
C ARG A 109 9.24 -18.16 -30.96
N ALA A 110 9.95 -19.11 -30.34
CA ALA A 110 11.36 -19.35 -30.63
C ALA A 110 11.57 -19.83 -32.09
N GLU A 111 10.70 -20.72 -32.58
CA GLU A 111 10.74 -21.19 -33.97
C GLU A 111 10.43 -20.06 -34.97
N MET A 112 9.40 -19.24 -34.70
CA MET A 112 9.09 -18.08 -35.53
C MET A 112 10.24 -17.07 -35.58
N VAL A 113 10.94 -16.86 -34.46
CA VAL A 113 12.11 -15.97 -34.43
C VAL A 113 13.31 -16.56 -35.16
N ALA A 114 13.53 -17.87 -35.04
CA ALA A 114 14.59 -18.56 -35.80
C ALA A 114 14.36 -18.48 -37.32
N LYS A 115 13.09 -18.49 -37.76
CA LYS A 115 12.72 -18.34 -39.17
C LYS A 115 12.62 -16.88 -39.62
N SER A 116 12.40 -15.92 -38.71
CA SER A 116 12.34 -14.51 -39.07
C SER A 116 13.74 -13.93 -39.25
N GLN A 117 14.09 -13.55 -40.48
CA GLN A 117 15.35 -12.86 -40.80
C GLN A 117 15.35 -11.38 -40.36
N ASP A 118 14.26 -10.89 -39.76
CA ASP A 118 14.15 -9.53 -39.28
C ASP A 118 14.86 -9.33 -37.94
N ARG A 119 15.93 -8.52 -37.98
CA ARG A 119 16.72 -8.11 -36.80
C ARG A 119 15.85 -7.53 -35.68
N TRP A 120 14.79 -6.80 -36.04
CA TRP A 120 13.86 -6.19 -35.09
C TRP A 120 13.03 -7.20 -34.28
N SER A 121 12.71 -8.36 -34.86
CA SER A 121 11.95 -9.42 -34.22
C SER A 121 12.73 -10.09 -33.09
N MET A 122 14.02 -10.33 -33.32
CA MET A 122 14.94 -10.86 -32.31
C MET A 122 15.14 -9.92 -31.12
N VAL A 123 15.27 -8.60 -31.38
CA VAL A 123 15.45 -7.60 -30.31
C VAL A 123 14.24 -7.54 -29.38
N LYS A 124 13.01 -7.54 -29.93
CA LYS A 124 11.79 -7.54 -29.11
C LYS A 124 11.70 -8.75 -28.19
N LEU A 125 12.08 -9.93 -28.67
CA LEU A 125 11.97 -11.17 -27.89
C LEU A 125 12.99 -11.23 -26.75
N ASN A 126 14.22 -10.75 -27.00
CA ASN A 126 15.23 -10.59 -25.96
C ASN A 126 14.83 -9.53 -24.93
N LEU A 127 14.18 -8.44 -25.34
CA LEU A 127 13.68 -7.43 -24.41
C LEU A 127 12.66 -8.03 -23.42
N VAL A 128 11.68 -8.78 -23.92
CA VAL A 128 10.64 -9.36 -23.06
C VAL A 128 11.22 -10.39 -22.09
N LYS A 129 12.20 -11.20 -22.52
CA LYS A 129 12.91 -12.13 -21.62
C LYS A 129 13.71 -11.37 -20.56
N ASN A 130 14.41 -10.32 -20.96
CA ASN A 130 15.25 -9.52 -20.08
C ASN A 130 14.46 -8.60 -19.15
N VAL A 131 13.19 -8.29 -19.47
CA VAL A 131 12.33 -7.49 -18.58
C VAL A 131 12.11 -8.19 -17.24
N LYS A 132 12.02 -9.53 -17.22
CA LYS A 132 11.85 -10.26 -15.96
C LYS A 132 13.09 -10.16 -15.07
N ASP A 133 14.28 -10.25 -15.67
CA ASP A 133 15.54 -10.09 -14.94
C ASP A 133 15.80 -8.62 -14.57
N SER A 134 15.41 -7.66 -15.40
CA SER A 134 15.52 -6.24 -15.06
C SER A 134 14.62 -5.86 -13.89
N MET A 135 13.43 -6.46 -13.76
CA MET A 135 12.59 -6.27 -12.57
C MET A 135 13.23 -6.84 -11.30
N ARG A 136 14.03 -7.91 -11.41
CA ARG A 136 14.79 -8.45 -10.27
C ARG A 136 15.94 -7.53 -9.86
N ILE A 137 16.67 -7.00 -10.84
CA ILE A 137 17.74 -6.01 -10.61
C ILE A 137 17.17 -4.73 -9.99
N LEU A 138 16.02 -4.26 -10.48
CA LEU A 138 15.32 -3.11 -9.92
C LEU A 138 14.96 -3.33 -8.45
N SER A 139 14.60 -4.55 -8.07
CA SER A 139 14.33 -4.91 -6.67
C SER A 139 15.56 -4.72 -5.79
N VAL A 140 16.74 -5.16 -6.24
CA VAL A 140 18.01 -4.99 -5.51
C VAL A 140 18.41 -3.52 -5.43
N LEU A 141 18.29 -2.78 -6.54
CA LEU A 141 18.58 -1.35 -6.58
C LEU A 141 17.69 -0.57 -5.59
N ARG A 142 16.41 -0.98 -5.48
CA ARG A 142 15.45 -0.35 -4.57
C ARG A 142 15.83 -0.51 -3.09
N ILE A 143 16.51 -1.59 -2.71
CA ILE A 143 17.04 -1.78 -1.35
C ILE A 143 18.07 -0.70 -1.03
N GLY A 144 18.99 -0.43 -1.97
CA GLY A 144 19.98 0.65 -1.82
C GLY A 144 19.31 2.02 -1.68
N LEU A 145 18.32 2.33 -2.52
CA LEU A 145 17.58 3.59 -2.41
C LEU A 145 16.79 3.70 -1.09
N ALA A 146 16.21 2.60 -0.63
CA ALA A 146 15.49 2.56 0.64
C ALA A 146 16.42 2.72 1.85
N SER A 147 17.69 2.32 1.77
CA SER A 147 18.64 2.52 2.88
C SER A 147 19.04 3.98 3.13
N ILE A 148 18.90 4.85 2.14
CA ILE A 148 19.23 6.28 2.25
C ILE A 148 17.97 7.09 2.62
N ALA A 149 16.79 6.55 2.37
CA ALA A 149 15.52 7.23 2.63
C ALA A 149 15.16 7.24 4.14
N PRO A 150 14.44 8.26 4.62
CA PRO A 150 13.90 8.27 5.98
C PRO A 150 12.95 7.08 6.20
N GLY A 151 12.98 6.48 7.40
CA GLY A 151 12.17 5.29 7.73
C GLY A 151 10.67 5.47 7.45
N ALA A 152 10.13 6.68 7.64
CA ALA A 152 8.76 7.05 7.26
C ALA A 152 8.43 6.75 5.80
N VAL A 153 9.32 7.13 4.89
CA VAL A 153 9.16 6.99 3.44
C VAL A 153 9.25 5.52 3.05
N VAL A 154 10.17 4.77 3.69
CA VAL A 154 10.32 3.34 3.47
C VAL A 154 9.07 2.58 3.91
N LEU A 155 8.52 2.88 5.09
CA LEU A 155 7.25 2.30 5.55
C LEU A 155 6.09 2.61 4.61
N TYR A 156 5.99 3.85 4.12
CA TYR A 156 5.02 4.21 3.10
C TYR A 156 5.17 3.36 1.83
N TRP A 157 6.41 3.14 1.36
CA TRP A 157 6.66 2.27 0.21
C TRP A 157 6.31 0.80 0.47
N VAL A 158 6.66 0.26 1.65
CA VAL A 158 6.31 -1.13 2.04
C VAL A 158 4.80 -1.30 2.02
N THR A 159 4.08 -0.42 2.73
CA THR A 159 2.63 -0.53 2.87
C THR A 159 1.92 -0.35 1.54
N SER A 160 2.34 0.61 0.71
CA SER A 160 1.81 0.79 -0.66
C SER A 160 2.05 -0.44 -1.54
N ALA A 161 3.28 -0.98 -1.55
CA ALA A 161 3.60 -2.18 -2.32
C ALA A 161 2.83 -3.42 -1.84
N THR A 162 2.69 -3.57 -0.52
CA THR A 162 1.93 -4.67 0.10
C THR A 162 0.45 -4.58 -0.27
N PHE A 163 -0.13 -3.38 -0.25
CA PHE A 163 -1.52 -3.19 -0.66
C PHE A 163 -1.75 -3.54 -2.13
N GLY A 164 -0.85 -3.13 -3.03
CA GLY A 164 -0.91 -3.50 -4.44
C GLY A 164 -0.77 -5.02 -4.67
N LEU A 165 0.07 -5.68 -3.88
CA LEU A 165 0.23 -7.14 -3.91
C LEU A 165 -1.05 -7.84 -3.47
N VAL A 166 -1.66 -7.39 -2.37
CA VAL A 166 -2.93 -7.93 -1.86
C VAL A 166 -4.05 -7.70 -2.86
N GLN A 167 -4.14 -6.53 -3.48
CA GLN A 167 -5.13 -6.23 -4.51
C GLN A 167 -4.99 -7.19 -5.71
N THR A 168 -3.77 -7.35 -6.23
CA THR A 168 -3.51 -8.22 -7.38
C THR A 168 -3.78 -9.68 -7.03
N TRP A 169 -3.35 -10.13 -5.86
CA TRP A 169 -3.61 -11.46 -5.35
C TRP A 169 -5.11 -11.74 -5.23
N LEU A 170 -5.87 -10.81 -4.66
CA LEU A 170 -7.31 -10.96 -4.44
C LEU A 170 -8.08 -10.97 -5.77
N VAL A 171 -7.74 -10.07 -6.70
CA VAL A 171 -8.35 -10.04 -8.03
C VAL A 171 -8.03 -11.32 -8.82
N ASN A 172 -6.77 -11.76 -8.83
CA ASN A 172 -6.38 -13.00 -9.51
C ASN A 172 -7.04 -14.24 -8.88
N TRP A 173 -7.16 -14.25 -7.55
CA TRP A 173 -7.85 -15.30 -6.82
C TRP A 173 -9.34 -15.39 -7.18
N LEU A 174 -10.01 -14.23 -7.23
CA LEU A 174 -11.41 -14.15 -7.66
C LEU A 174 -11.58 -14.55 -9.14
N ASP A 175 -10.72 -14.07 -10.03
CA ASP A 175 -10.79 -14.40 -11.46
C ASP A 175 -10.62 -15.90 -11.69
N MET A 176 -9.66 -16.56 -11.03
CA MET A 176 -9.55 -18.02 -11.08
C MET A 176 -10.79 -18.72 -10.54
N ARG A 177 -11.36 -18.24 -9.43
CA ARG A 177 -12.58 -18.82 -8.85
C ARG A 177 -13.75 -18.70 -9.83
N TRP A 178 -13.87 -17.58 -10.55
CA TRP A 178 -14.89 -17.37 -11.56
C TRP A 178 -14.65 -18.23 -12.80
N ARG A 179 -13.41 -18.32 -13.29
CA ARG A 179 -13.02 -19.21 -14.39
C ARG A 179 -13.33 -20.67 -14.10
N ARG A 180 -13.06 -21.16 -12.88
CA ARG A 180 -13.41 -22.53 -12.50
C ARG A 180 -14.91 -22.80 -12.59
N LYS A 181 -15.74 -21.83 -12.18
CA LYS A 181 -17.21 -21.95 -12.31
C LYS A 181 -17.66 -21.92 -13.76
N LEU A 182 -17.07 -21.07 -14.59
CA LEU A 182 -17.38 -21.00 -16.02
C LEU A 182 -16.98 -22.29 -16.73
N VAL A 183 -15.74 -22.78 -16.56
CA VAL A 183 -15.26 -24.02 -17.19
C VAL A 183 -16.07 -25.24 -16.75
N ALA A 184 -16.52 -25.31 -15.50
CA ALA A 184 -17.41 -26.39 -15.05
C ALA A 184 -18.81 -26.33 -15.67
N SER A 185 -19.23 -25.14 -16.14
CA SER A 185 -20.55 -24.92 -16.74
C SER A 185 -20.53 -25.02 -18.26
N THR A 186 -19.37 -24.82 -18.91
CA THR A 186 -19.25 -25.01 -20.36
C THR A 186 -19.00 -26.49 -20.68
N PRO A 187 -19.93 -27.20 -21.33
CA PRO A 187 -19.61 -28.50 -21.93
C PRO A 187 -18.49 -28.32 -22.98
N PRO A 188 -17.66 -29.35 -23.21
CA PRO A 188 -16.58 -29.26 -24.19
C PRO A 188 -17.13 -28.84 -25.55
N PRO A 189 -16.50 -27.86 -26.22
CA PRO A 189 -16.98 -27.37 -27.50
C PRO A 189 -17.01 -28.53 -28.50
N THR A 190 -18.20 -28.86 -28.99
CA THR A 190 -18.38 -29.76 -30.11
C THR A 190 -17.61 -29.19 -31.31
N LEU A 191 -16.97 -30.05 -32.11
CA LEU A 191 -16.15 -29.70 -33.29
C LEU A 191 -16.81 -28.64 -34.21
N ALA A 192 -18.14 -28.60 -34.26
CA ALA A 192 -18.94 -27.63 -35.01
C ALA A 192 -18.75 -26.17 -34.54
N THR A 193 -18.52 -25.92 -33.25
CA THR A 193 -18.37 -24.55 -32.70
C THR A 193 -16.98 -23.96 -32.98
N LEU A 194 -15.94 -24.81 -33.05
CA LEU A 194 -14.57 -24.38 -33.38
C LEU A 194 -14.46 -23.88 -34.83
N GLN A 195 -15.24 -24.43 -35.75
CA GLN A 195 -15.28 -23.97 -37.15
C GLN A 195 -15.98 -22.61 -37.32
N ALA A 196 -16.85 -22.21 -36.39
CA ALA A 196 -17.56 -20.94 -36.44
C ALA A 196 -16.76 -19.75 -35.88
N LEU A 197 -15.85 -19.98 -34.92
CA LEU A 197 -15.11 -18.92 -34.22
C LEU A 197 -13.88 -18.38 -34.99
N THR A 198 -13.38 -19.09 -36.00
CA THR A 198 -12.23 -18.65 -36.81
C THR A 198 -12.57 -17.48 -37.75
N LYS A 199 -13.86 -17.17 -37.95
CA LYS A 199 -14.30 -16.13 -38.90
C LYS A 199 -14.41 -14.71 -38.33
N THR A 200 -14.35 -14.51 -37.00
CA THR A 200 -14.73 -13.22 -36.38
C THR A 200 -13.66 -12.53 -35.52
N SER A 201 -12.54 -13.19 -35.20
CA SER A 201 -11.56 -12.67 -34.23
C SER A 201 -10.37 -11.93 -34.88
N ALA A 202 -10.61 -10.76 -35.49
CA ALA A 202 -9.54 -9.92 -36.04
C ALA A 202 -9.54 -8.45 -35.57
N ARG A 203 -10.47 -7.99 -34.72
CA ARG A 203 -10.69 -6.54 -34.52
C ARG A 203 -10.60 -5.94 -33.11
N SER A 204 -10.41 -6.69 -32.02
CA SER A 204 -10.66 -6.14 -30.66
C SER A 204 -9.58 -6.37 -29.58
N ALA A 205 -8.30 -6.57 -29.95
CA ALA A 205 -7.27 -6.92 -28.96
C ALA A 205 -6.32 -5.76 -28.53
N ILE A 206 -6.46 -4.54 -29.07
CA ILE A 206 -5.40 -3.51 -28.94
C ILE A 206 -5.67 -2.48 -27.82
N HIS A 207 -6.89 -2.38 -27.28
CA HIS A 207 -7.26 -1.24 -26.41
C HIS A 207 -7.08 -1.43 -24.89
N CYS A 208 -6.91 -2.66 -24.38
CA CYS A 208 -6.99 -2.88 -22.92
C CYS A 208 -5.65 -2.73 -22.17
N THR A 209 -4.51 -2.94 -22.83
CA THR A 209 -3.20 -3.01 -22.14
C THR A 209 -2.58 -1.64 -21.85
N PHE A 210 -3.09 -0.56 -22.45
CA PHE A 210 -2.49 0.77 -22.34
C PHE A 210 -2.89 1.54 -21.08
N TRP A 211 -4.02 1.18 -20.44
CA TRP A 211 -4.59 1.99 -19.35
C TRP A 211 -3.97 1.71 -17.96
N LEU A 212 -3.53 0.48 -17.70
CA LEU A 212 -2.97 0.10 -16.39
C LEU A 212 -1.52 0.60 -16.18
N CYS A 213 -0.75 0.81 -17.25
CA CYS A 213 0.63 1.30 -17.13
C CYS A 213 0.70 2.82 -16.89
N PHE A 214 -0.30 3.58 -17.38
CA PHE A 214 -0.31 5.04 -17.26
C PHE A 214 -0.62 5.54 -15.83
N CYS A 215 -1.40 4.77 -15.07
CA CYS A 215 -1.81 5.16 -13.72
C CYS A 215 -0.65 5.10 -12.70
N SER A 216 0.29 4.17 -12.86
CA SER A 216 1.45 4.06 -11.95
C SER A 216 2.55 5.11 -12.24
N CYS A 217 2.61 5.66 -13.46
CA CYS A 217 3.61 6.67 -13.83
C CYS A 217 3.16 8.09 -13.43
N GLN A 218 1.85 8.38 -13.52
CA GLN A 218 1.34 9.72 -13.22
C GLN A 218 1.34 10.08 -11.72
N SER A 219 1.43 9.09 -10.83
CA SER A 219 1.56 9.34 -9.39
C SER A 219 2.98 9.74 -8.97
N GLN A 220 4.01 9.46 -9.77
CA GLN A 220 5.40 9.82 -9.46
C GLN A 220 5.72 11.28 -9.83
N SER A 221 5.08 11.82 -10.88
CA SER A 221 5.31 13.19 -11.36
C SER A 221 4.72 14.27 -10.45
N ARG A 222 3.83 13.92 -9.53
CA ARG A 222 3.13 14.87 -8.65
C ARG A 222 3.84 15.06 -7.29
N LEU A 223 4.81 14.21 -6.96
CA LEU A 223 5.58 14.28 -5.71
C LEU A 223 6.89 15.10 -5.82
N SER A 224 7.34 15.44 -7.03
CA SER A 224 8.51 16.31 -7.24
C SER A 224 8.20 17.82 -7.19
N LYS A 225 6.95 18.19 -6.89
CA LYS A 225 6.48 19.59 -6.87
C LYS A 225 6.16 20.12 -5.47
N ILE A 226 6.56 19.40 -4.42
CA ILE A 226 6.49 19.92 -3.05
C ILE A 226 7.84 20.60 -2.78
N ASP A 227 7.82 21.91 -2.96
CA ASP A 227 8.89 22.87 -2.76
C ASP A 227 9.59 22.73 -1.40
N VAL A 228 10.92 22.69 -1.46
CA VAL A 228 11.80 23.11 -0.36
C VAL A 228 11.77 24.63 -0.34
N GLY A 229 10.79 25.19 0.38
CA GLY A 229 10.78 26.59 0.78
C GLY A 229 11.86 26.83 1.84
N SER A 230 13.06 27.16 1.39
CA SER A 230 14.17 27.64 2.22
C SER A 230 13.83 29.04 2.76
N GLU A 231 13.38 29.09 4.01
CA GLU A 231 13.18 30.30 4.80
C GLU A 231 14.55 30.92 5.13
N SER A 232 14.95 31.94 4.36
CA SER A 232 16.12 32.78 4.62
C SER A 232 15.69 33.96 5.50
N THR A 233 15.75 33.78 6.81
CA THR A 233 15.61 34.85 7.80
C THR A 233 16.90 35.66 7.88
N LYS A 234 16.78 36.94 7.53
CA LYS A 234 17.73 38.01 7.82
C LYS A 234 17.89 38.16 9.35
N GLY A 235 19.14 38.29 9.78
CA GLY A 235 19.57 38.72 11.12
C GLY A 235 21.02 39.11 11.05
#